data_AF-A0A846NBP7-F1
#
_entry.id   AF-A0A846NBP7-F1
#
_cell.length_a   1.000
_cell.length_b   1.000
_cell.length_c   1.000
_cell.angle_alpha   90.00
_cell.angle_beta   90.00
_cell.angle_gamma   90.00
#
_symmetry.space_group_name_H-M   'P 1'
#
loop_
_entity.id
_entity.type
_entity.pdbx_description
1 polymer ?
#
loop_
_entity_poly.entity_id
_entity_poly.type
_entity_poly.pdbx_seq_one_letter_code
_entity_poly.pdbx_strand_id
1 'polypeptide(L)' 'MRNSEGFGVISKGKAAIVGGTGRMGRVLTRLLKSLDYGVTVCSRSESKARGVADSLN' A
#
# COMPACT_ATOMS: atom_id res chain seq x y z
N MET A 1 -15.11 18.55 23.98
CA MET A 1 -15.16 18.14 22.56
C MET A 1 -13.91 17.35 22.24
N ARG A 2 -14.01 16.06 21.90
CA ARG A 2 -13.00 15.36 21.10
C ARG A 2 -13.78 14.61 20.04
N ASN A 3 -13.69 15.10 18.82
CA ASN A 3 -14.39 14.55 17.67
C ASN A 3 -14.00 13.08 17.53
N SER A 4 -15.00 12.21 17.61
CA SER A 4 -14.98 10.90 17.01
C SER A 4 -15.13 11.06 15.49
N GLU A 5 -14.05 11.42 14.79
CA GLU A 5 -13.99 11.24 13.33
C GLU A 5 -13.40 9.85 13.07
N GLY A 6 -14.26 8.92 12.67
CA GLY A 6 -14.01 7.48 12.70
C GLY A 6 -12.86 7.02 11.81
N PHE A 7 -11.80 6.48 12.42
CA PHE A 7 -10.84 5.60 11.75
C PHE A 7 -10.45 4.47 12.70
N GLY A 8 -10.53 3.24 12.18
CA GLY A 8 -10.23 2.01 12.90
C GLY A 8 -8.73 1.77 13.06
N VAL A 9 -8.40 1.01 14.11
CA VAL A 9 -7.04 0.51 14.39
C VAL A 9 -6.61 -0.43 13.26
N ILE A 10 -5.47 -0.13 12.61
CA ILE A 10 -4.90 -1.00 11.57
C ILE A 10 -4.03 -2.06 12.27
N SER A 11 -4.55 -3.28 12.39
CA SER A 11 -3.83 -4.45 12.91
C SER A 11 -2.93 -5.05 11.84
N LYS A 12 -1.75 -5.57 12.21
CA LYS A 12 -0.78 -6.20 11.29
C LYS A 12 -1.50 -7.12 10.30
N GLY A 13 -1.35 -6.86 9.00
CA GLY A 13 -2.14 -7.53 7.97
C GLY A 13 -1.47 -7.58 6.61
N LYS A 14 -2.16 -8.23 5.66
CA LYS A 14 -1.77 -8.25 4.25
C LYS A 14 -2.71 -7.36 3.45
N ALA A 15 -2.17 -6.59 2.51
CA ALA A 15 -2.93 -5.69 1.65
C ALA A 15 -2.58 -5.93 0.18
N ALA A 16 -3.59 -5.99 -0.69
CA ALA A 16 -3.44 -6.00 -2.14
C ALA A 16 -3.84 -4.65 -2.70
N ILE A 17 -2.99 -4.03 -3.51
CA ILE A 17 -3.21 -2.68 -4.06
C ILE A 17 -3.37 -2.77 -5.57
N VAL A 18 -4.61 -2.65 -6.04
CA VAL A 18 -4.93 -2.53 -7.47
C VAL A 18 -4.57 -1.13 -7.95
N GLY A 19 -3.85 -1.06 -9.08
CA GLY A 19 -3.31 0.22 -9.55
C GLY A 19 -2.14 0.72 -8.71
N GLY A 20 -1.47 -0.17 -7.96
CA GLY A 20 -0.34 0.16 -7.08
C GLY A 20 0.84 0.82 -7.80
N THR A 21 0.92 0.71 -9.13
CA THR A 21 1.93 1.39 -9.96
C THR A 21 1.60 2.84 -10.28
N GLY A 22 0.38 3.32 -10.02
CA GLY A 22 -0.04 4.71 -10.21
C GLY A 22 0.48 5.65 -9.11
N ARG A 23 0.29 6.97 -9.28
CA ARG A 23 0.78 7.98 -8.31
C ARG A 23 0.27 7.71 -6.89
N MET A 24 -1.05 7.57 -6.72
CA MET A 24 -1.66 7.29 -5.42
C MET A 24 -1.39 5.87 -4.94
N GLY A 25 -1.38 4.90 -5.85
CA GLY A 25 -1.05 3.51 -5.53
C GLY A 25 0.33 3.39 -4.89
N ARG A 26 1.34 4.10 -5.41
CA ARG A 26 2.69 4.12 -4.85
C ARG A 26 2.74 4.76 -3.45
N VAL A 27 2.01 5.86 -3.24
CA VAL A 27 1.93 6.51 -1.93
C VAL A 27 1.32 5.56 -0.90
N LEU A 28 0.19 4.92 -1.24
CA LEU A 28 -0.48 3.96 -0.36
C LEU A 28 0.40 2.74 -0.07
N THR A 29 1.07 2.21 -1.10
CA THR A 29 1.99 1.08 -0.98
C THR A 29 3.12 1.37 0.02
N ARG A 30 3.74 2.56 -0.09
CA ARG A 30 4.82 2.99 0.82
C ARG A 30 4.31 3.18 2.24
N LEU A 31 3.14 3.80 2.41
CA LEU A 31 2.53 3.98 3.73
C LEU A 31 2.28 2.63 4.40
N LEU A 32 1.61 1.70 3.73
CA LEU A 32 1.31 0.39 4.32
C LEU A 32 2.57 -0.42 4.59
N LYS A 33 3.57 -0.38 3.70
CA LYS A 33 4.86 -1.05 3.93
C LYS A 33 5.60 -0.46 5.15
N SER A 34 5.57 0.86 5.34
CA SER A 34 6.15 1.55 6.51
C SER A 34 5.47 1.17 7.83
N LEU A 35 4.23 0.67 7.76
CA LEU A 35 3.45 0.18 8.89
C LEU A 35 3.57 -1.35 9.06
N ASP A 36 4.58 -1.99 8.46
CA ASP A 36 4.86 -3.43 8.55
C ASP A 36 3.76 -4.33 7.96
N TYR A 37 3.05 -3.85 6.93
CA TYR A 37 2.11 -4.68 6.18
C TYR A 37 2.82 -5.53 5.14
N GLY A 38 2.29 -6.75 4.94
CA GLY A 38 2.58 -7.51 3.73
C GLY A 38 1.82 -6.90 2.56
N VAL A 39 2.52 -6.22 1.64
CA VAL A 39 1.88 -5.54 0.51
C VAL A 39 2.09 -6.30 -0.80
N THR A 40 1.01 -6.54 -1.56
CA THR A 40 1.03 -7.06 -2.93
C THR A 40 0.61 -5.96 -3.90
N VAL A 41 1.47 -5.66 -4.89
CA VAL A 41 1.23 -4.62 -5.89
C VAL A 41 0.62 -5.24 -7.16
N CYS A 42 -0.61 -4.87 -7.49
CA CYS A 42 -1.29 -5.38 -8.68
C CYS A 42 -1.26 -4.34 -9.80
N SER A 43 -0.81 -4.76 -10.99
CA SER A 43 -0.79 -3.93 -12.19
C SER A 43 -1.03 -4.77 -13.45
N ARG A 44 -1.50 -4.11 -14.51
CA ARG A 44 -1.59 -4.72 -15.85
C ARG A 44 -0.21 -4.92 -16.51
N SER A 45 0.82 -4.28 -15.96
CA SER A 45 2.19 -4.36 -16.46
C SER A 45 3.07 -4.98 -15.38
N GLU A 46 3.57 -6.18 -15.66
CA GLU A 46 4.44 -6.92 -14.75
C GLU A 46 5.74 -6.14 -14.45
N SER A 47 6.39 -5.57 -15.47
CA SER A 47 7.65 -4.82 -15.24
C SER A 47 7.45 -3.60 -14.34
N LYS A 48 6.31 -2.90 -14.45
CA LYS A 48 5.98 -1.79 -13.55
C LYS A 48 5.69 -2.28 -12.14
N ALA A 49 5.00 -3.42 -11.98
CA ALA A 49 4.75 -4.01 -10.68
C ALA A 49 6.07 -4.43 -10.00
N ARG A 50 6.96 -5.11 -10.74
CA ARG A 50 8.31 -5.48 -10.28
C ARG A 50 9.12 -4.26 -9.87
N GLY A 51 9.21 -3.24 -10.72
CA GLY A 51 9.96 -2.02 -10.38
C GLY A 51 9.45 -1.31 -9.13
N VAL A 52 8.14 -1.35 -8.84
CA VAL A 52 7.63 -0.85 -7.56
C VAL A 52 7.98 -1.79 -6.41
N ALA A 53 7.82 -3.10 -6.58
CA ALA A 53 8.17 -4.10 -5.56
C ALA A 53 9.65 -4.04 -5.16
N ASP A 54 10.56 -3.91 -6.13
CA ASP A 54 12.01 -3.81 -5.91
C ASP A 54 12.38 -2.52 -5.16
N SER A 55 11.63 -1.42 -5.38
CA SER A 55 11.84 -0.15 -4.68
C SER A 55 11.36 -0.15 -3.21
N LEU A 56 10.74 -1.23 -2.75
CA LEU A 56 10.17 -1.37 -1.40
C LEU A 56 10.94 -2.37 -0.53
N ASN A 57 11.93 -3.07 -1.10
CA ASN A 57 12.92 -3.87 -0.38
C ASN A 57 14.16 -3.02 -0.09
#